data_AF-A0A6A3J7C5-F1
#
_entry.id   AF-A0A6A3J7C5-F1
#
_cell.length_a   1.000
_cell.length_b   1.000
_cell.length_c   1.000
_cell.angle_alpha   90.00
_cell.angle_beta   90.00
_cell.angle_gamma   90.00
#
_symmetry.space_group_name_H-M   'P 1'
#
loop_
_entity.id
_entity.type
_entity.pdbx_description
1 polymer ?
#
loop_
_entity_poly.entity_id
_entity_poly.type
_entity_poly.pdbx_seq_one_letter_code
_entity_poly.pdbx_strand_id
1 'polypeptide(L)'
;MCLNRLGRGIHEKALRTDGAKNEERVGFPGISKFTGLFSKAKPSPQNLELKDPTKVFNELRLGKAGLKLDDNPAVLEWLRYVDMYWAKNKYSRFIDADVYVMLLQSSKSEADVAKLFLSLRQNPDPSLAKLGLQLQETQFWSWMNKDFHPDSIPKLLGFRNGIPANDPRAAILEDYTVVYMLRLAKKVDEEATLADLAMLMRAN
;
A
#
# COMPACT_ATOMS: atom_id res chain seq x y z
N MET A 1 41.31 28.36 -28.35
CA MET A 1 42.71 28.42 -27.91
C MET A 1 42.77 29.23 -26.62
N CYS A 2 43.19 28.58 -25.54
CA CYS A 2 43.43 29.18 -24.23
C CYS A 2 44.74 29.98 -24.23
N LEU A 3 44.87 30.99 -23.35
CA LEU A 3 45.90 31.04 -22.29
C LEU A 3 45.98 32.43 -21.61
N ASN A 4 45.77 32.38 -20.29
CA ASN A 4 46.53 33.02 -19.21
C ASN A 4 46.62 34.54 -19.04
N ARG A 5 46.18 34.98 -17.85
CA ARG A 5 47.03 35.82 -16.99
C ARG A 5 46.84 35.43 -15.50
N LEU A 6 47.96 35.03 -14.90
CA LEU A 6 48.17 34.63 -13.50
C LEU A 6 48.23 35.85 -12.57
N GLY A 7 47.90 35.66 -11.28
CA GLY A 7 48.23 36.67 -10.27
C GLY A 7 47.78 36.43 -8.83
N ARG A 8 48.51 35.56 -8.12
CA ARG A 8 48.89 35.65 -6.68
C ARG A 8 47.89 35.31 -5.56
N GLY A 9 48.37 34.47 -4.64
CA GLY A 9 48.03 34.51 -3.21
C GLY A 9 47.94 33.13 -2.55
N ILE A 10 49.04 32.61 -1.99
CA ILE A 10 49.10 31.40 -1.15
C ILE A 10 49.40 31.83 0.30
N HIS A 11 48.96 30.99 1.25
CA HIS A 11 49.20 30.93 2.70
C HIS A 11 48.20 31.69 3.58
N GLU A 12 47.70 31.20 4.71
CA GLU A 12 47.73 29.91 5.43
C GLU A 12 46.96 30.20 6.73
N LYS A 13 45.98 29.37 7.10
CA LYS A 13 45.64 29.01 8.50
C LYS A 13 44.41 28.12 8.56
N ALA A 14 44.60 26.94 9.12
CA ALA A 14 43.57 26.06 9.59
C ALA A 14 42.79 26.69 10.75
N LEU A 15 41.46 26.58 10.72
CA LEU A 15 40.60 26.65 11.89
C LEU A 15 39.32 25.87 11.60
N ARG A 16 39.19 24.72 12.28
CA ARG A 16 37.91 24.06 12.54
C ARG A 16 36.92 25.09 13.09
N THR A 17 35.74 25.16 12.49
CA THR A 17 34.54 25.60 13.19
C THR A 17 33.39 24.67 12.83
N ASP A 18 32.89 23.99 13.86
CA ASP A 18 31.56 23.37 13.86
C ASP A 18 30.51 24.47 13.72
N GLY A 19 29.51 24.23 12.87
CA GLY A 19 28.44 25.19 12.60
C GLY A 19 27.22 24.46 12.06
N ALA A 20 26.40 23.98 13.00
CA ALA A 20 25.20 23.22 12.78
C ALA A 20 24.02 24.07 12.28
N LYS A 21 23.02 23.37 11.71
CA LYS A 21 21.58 23.70 11.61
C LYS A 21 21.12 24.63 10.49
N ASN A 22 20.31 24.03 9.63
CA ASN A 22 18.92 24.44 9.43
C ASN A 22 18.14 23.31 8.74
N GLU A 23 17.50 22.50 9.60
CA GLU A 23 16.38 21.66 9.24
C GLU A 23 15.23 22.56 8.78
N GLU A 24 14.73 22.35 7.57
CA GLU A 24 13.34 22.65 7.25
C GLU A 24 12.62 21.30 7.08
N ARG A 25 12.51 20.60 8.22
CA ARG A 25 11.54 19.50 8.36
C ARG A 25 10.17 20.15 8.38
N VAL A 26 9.45 20.04 7.27
CA VAL A 26 8.01 20.31 7.21
C VAL A 26 7.33 19.43 8.26
N GLY A 27 7.03 20.04 9.40
CA GLY A 27 6.39 19.38 10.53
C GLY A 27 4.92 19.17 10.21
N PHE A 28 4.53 17.92 9.98
CA PHE A 28 3.12 17.55 9.98
C PHE A 28 2.58 17.63 11.42
N PRO A 29 1.56 18.46 11.72
CA PRO A 29 0.98 18.54 13.04
C PRO A 29 0.15 17.28 13.29
N GLY A 30 0.74 16.31 14.02
CA GLY A 30 0.06 15.06 14.38
C GLY A 30 0.95 14.01 15.07
N ILE A 31 2.27 14.07 14.85
CA ILE A 31 3.26 13.09 15.36
C ILE A 31 3.51 13.14 16.89
N SER A 32 2.86 14.06 17.60
CA SER A 32 3.21 14.38 19.00
C SER A 32 2.87 13.25 20.00
N LYS A 33 1.98 12.32 19.65
CA LYS A 33 1.58 11.22 20.55
C LYS A 33 2.45 9.96 20.43
N PHE A 34 3.33 9.90 19.43
CA PHE A 34 4.03 8.67 19.04
C PHE A 34 5.53 8.67 19.30
N THR A 35 6.14 9.80 19.70
CA THR A 35 7.52 9.79 20.21
C THR A 35 7.68 8.85 21.42
N GLY A 36 6.60 8.63 22.19
CA GLY A 36 6.56 7.66 23.28
C GLY A 36 6.66 6.18 22.86
N LEU A 37 6.27 5.84 21.62
CA LEU A 37 6.45 4.49 21.07
C LEU A 37 7.89 4.26 20.56
N PHE A 38 8.64 5.34 20.30
CA PHE A 38 9.95 5.31 19.66
C PHE A 38 11.09 5.93 20.51
N SER A 39 10.91 6.18 21.81
CA SER A 39 11.96 6.82 22.62
C SER A 39 11.98 6.44 24.10
N LYS A 40 12.99 5.67 24.48
CA LYS A 40 13.89 5.99 25.61
C LYS A 40 15.31 5.47 25.33
N ALA A 41 15.95 6.01 24.29
CA ALA A 41 17.41 6.13 24.12
C ALA A 41 17.70 6.75 22.74
N LYS A 42 18.77 7.56 22.63
CA LYS A 42 19.26 8.11 21.35
C LYS A 42 19.33 7.02 20.27
N PRO A 43 18.73 7.18 19.08
CA PRO A 43 18.81 6.16 18.05
C PRO A 43 20.21 6.17 17.41
N SER A 44 20.99 5.15 17.74
CA SER A 44 22.01 4.63 16.83
C SER A 44 21.29 4.04 15.60
N PRO A 45 21.69 4.33 14.36
CA PRO A 45 20.92 3.94 13.16
C PRO A 45 20.82 2.43 12.86
N GLN A 46 21.33 1.54 13.72
CA GLN A 46 21.69 0.19 13.28
C GLN A 46 20.83 -0.97 13.77
N ASN A 47 19.86 -0.84 14.70
CA ASN A 47 18.99 -1.97 15.08
C ASN A 47 17.71 -1.51 15.82
N LEU A 48 16.77 -0.85 15.13
CA LEU A 48 15.41 -0.73 15.68
C LEU A 48 14.58 -1.91 15.15
N GLU A 49 14.41 -2.93 15.98
CA GLU A 49 13.57 -4.08 15.66
C GLU A 49 12.14 -3.60 15.44
N LEU A 50 11.69 -3.61 14.18
CA LEU A 50 10.33 -3.23 13.85
C LEU A 50 9.35 -4.27 14.40
N LYS A 51 8.32 -3.81 15.10
CA LYS A 51 7.24 -4.67 15.57
C LYS A 51 6.48 -5.26 14.38
N ASP A 52 5.99 -6.47 14.54
CA ASP A 52 5.04 -7.08 13.62
C ASP A 52 3.83 -6.14 13.40
N PRO A 53 3.41 -5.85 12.16
CA PRO A 53 2.28 -4.96 11.89
C PRO A 53 0.97 -5.40 12.53
N THR A 54 0.78 -6.70 12.79
CA THR A 54 -0.36 -7.24 13.55
C THR A 54 -0.36 -6.73 14.99
N LYS A 55 0.81 -6.65 15.63
CA LYS A 55 0.92 -6.09 16.99
C LYS A 55 0.56 -4.61 16.99
N VAL A 56 1.08 -3.83 16.03
CA VAL A 56 0.77 -2.40 15.91
C VAL A 56 -0.72 -2.17 15.65
N PHE A 57 -1.35 -2.99 14.80
CA PHE A 57 -2.79 -2.96 14.56
C PHE A 57 -3.61 -3.12 15.84
N ASN A 58 -3.21 -4.07 16.68
CA ASN A 58 -3.87 -4.36 17.96
C ASN A 58 -3.61 -3.25 18.99
N GLU A 59 -2.40 -2.69 19.05
CA GLU A 59 -2.06 -1.54 19.90
C GLU A 59 -2.90 -0.31 19.54
N LEU A 60 -3.16 -0.10 18.25
CA LEU A 60 -4.05 0.95 17.73
C LEU A 60 -5.54 0.61 17.88
N ARG A 61 -5.87 -0.56 18.45
CA ARG A 61 -7.24 -1.03 18.70
C ARG A 61 -8.11 -1.10 17.44
N LEU A 62 -7.49 -1.41 16.30
CA LEU A 62 -8.17 -1.45 15.01
C LEU A 62 -8.96 -2.74 14.77
N GLY A 63 -8.71 -3.81 15.54
CA GLY A 63 -9.42 -5.09 15.41
C GLY A 63 -10.87 -5.12 15.93
N LYS A 64 -11.45 -3.97 16.26
CA LYS A 64 -12.85 -3.90 16.73
C LYS A 64 -13.80 -4.15 15.55
N ALA A 65 -14.78 -5.03 15.74
CA ALA A 65 -15.80 -5.28 14.73
C ALA A 65 -16.67 -4.04 14.47
N GLY A 66 -16.99 -3.77 13.21
CA GLY A 66 -17.72 -2.58 12.77
C GLY A 66 -16.88 -1.30 12.78
N LEU A 67 -15.55 -1.41 12.72
CA LEU A 67 -14.68 -0.25 12.63
C LEU A 67 -14.93 0.50 11.31
N LYS A 68 -15.27 1.78 11.41
CA LYS A 68 -15.25 2.68 10.25
C LYS A 68 -13.79 2.88 9.81
N LEU A 69 -13.48 2.44 8.59
CA LEU A 69 -12.12 2.47 8.04
C LEU A 69 -11.78 3.82 7.41
N ASP A 70 -12.74 4.40 6.69
CA ASP A 70 -12.62 5.71 6.07
C ASP A 70 -12.65 6.82 7.14
N ASP A 71 -11.92 7.90 6.89
CA ASP A 71 -11.71 9.01 7.83
C ASP A 71 -11.10 8.62 9.18
N ASN A 72 -10.51 7.43 9.28
CA ASN A 72 -9.87 6.95 10.50
C ASN A 72 -8.35 7.18 10.45
N PRO A 73 -7.82 8.21 11.14
CA PRO A 73 -6.39 8.53 11.07
C PRO A 73 -5.51 7.40 11.61
N ALA A 74 -6.00 6.57 12.53
CA ALA A 74 -5.24 5.44 13.06
C ALA A 74 -5.10 4.31 12.02
N VAL A 75 -6.10 4.11 11.15
CA VAL A 75 -5.99 3.17 10.02
C VAL A 75 -4.95 3.65 9.02
N LEU A 76 -4.99 4.94 8.67
CA LEU A 76 -4.00 5.53 7.75
C LEU A 76 -2.58 5.45 8.33
N GLU A 77 -2.42 5.72 9.62
CA GLU A 77 -1.14 5.60 10.31
C GLU A 77 -0.62 4.16 10.29
N TRP A 78 -1.48 3.19 10.57
CA TRP A 78 -1.11 1.78 10.48
C TRP A 78 -0.69 1.35 9.07
N LEU A 79 -1.39 1.83 8.03
CA LEU A 79 -1.02 1.55 6.64
C LEU A 79 0.33 2.15 6.25
N ARG A 80 0.62 3.38 6.69
CA ARG A 80 1.96 3.98 6.55
C ARG A 80 3.03 3.15 7.26
N TYR A 81 2.71 2.61 8.44
CA TYR A 81 3.61 1.72 9.16
C TYR A 81 3.86 0.42 8.37
N VAL A 82 2.82 -0.18 7.79
CA VAL A 82 2.93 -1.38 6.95
C VAL A 82 3.85 -1.14 5.76
N ASP A 83 3.68 -0.04 5.01
CA ASP A 83 4.53 0.30 3.87
C ASP A 83 6.01 0.44 4.29
N MET A 84 6.27 1.19 5.36
CA MET A 84 7.62 1.32 5.93
C MET A 84 8.18 -0.04 6.37
N TYR A 85 7.36 -0.88 6.98
CA TYR A 85 7.75 -2.18 7.50
C TYR A 85 8.18 -3.12 6.36
N TRP A 86 7.43 -3.17 5.25
CA TRP A 86 7.80 -3.95 4.07
C TRP A 86 9.05 -3.42 3.37
N ALA A 87 9.20 -2.10 3.27
CA ALA A 87 10.39 -1.48 2.69
C ALA A 87 11.68 -1.90 3.43
N LYS A 88 11.59 -2.11 4.75
CA LYS A 88 12.72 -2.55 5.60
C LYS A 88 12.84 -4.07 5.72
N ASN A 89 11.76 -4.83 5.53
CA ASN A 89 11.70 -6.27 5.70
C ASN A 89 11.28 -6.98 4.40
N LYS A 90 12.21 -7.11 3.45
CA LYS A 90 11.93 -7.69 2.11
C LYS A 90 11.46 -9.15 2.13
N TYR A 91 11.74 -9.89 3.20
CA TYR A 91 11.34 -11.29 3.38
C TYR A 91 10.30 -11.44 4.52
N SER A 92 9.45 -10.44 4.70
CA SER A 92 8.42 -10.52 5.73
C SER A 92 7.43 -11.65 5.42
N ARG A 93 6.97 -12.31 6.49
CA ARG A 93 5.82 -13.22 6.43
C ARG A 93 4.48 -12.49 6.47
N PHE A 94 4.47 -11.22 6.86
CA PHE A 94 3.30 -10.36 6.82
C PHE A 94 3.14 -9.85 5.40
N ILE A 95 2.04 -10.17 4.74
CA ILE A 95 1.80 -9.91 3.32
C ILE A 95 0.54 -9.06 3.11
N ASP A 96 0.33 -8.64 1.86
CA ASP A 96 -0.85 -7.90 1.40
C ASP A 96 -2.17 -8.59 1.76
N ALA A 97 -2.23 -9.92 1.67
CA ALA A 97 -3.40 -10.69 2.05
C ALA A 97 -3.75 -10.56 3.54
N ASP A 98 -2.75 -10.44 4.43
CA ASP A 98 -2.97 -10.23 5.86
C ASP A 98 -3.62 -8.86 6.12
N VAL A 99 -3.12 -7.82 5.43
CA VAL A 99 -3.68 -6.47 5.52
C VAL A 99 -5.16 -6.45 5.12
N TYR A 100 -5.46 -7.05 3.97
CA TYR A 100 -6.82 -7.15 3.46
C TYR A 100 -7.74 -7.90 4.44
N VAL A 101 -7.33 -9.07 4.93
CA VAL A 101 -8.14 -9.88 5.87
C VAL A 101 -8.38 -9.14 7.17
N MET A 102 -7.36 -8.47 7.73
CA MET A 102 -7.49 -7.72 8.98
C MET A 102 -8.47 -6.54 8.85
N LEU A 103 -8.40 -5.79 7.74
CA LEU A 103 -9.32 -4.69 7.47
C LEU A 103 -10.75 -5.18 7.21
N LEU A 104 -10.92 -6.28 6.47
CA LEU A 104 -12.21 -6.90 6.23
C LEU A 104 -12.83 -7.44 7.52
N GLN A 105 -12.04 -8.07 8.39
CA GLN A 105 -12.50 -8.55 9.69
C GLN A 105 -12.92 -7.42 10.63
N SER A 106 -12.28 -6.25 10.52
CA SER A 106 -12.57 -5.10 11.38
C SER A 106 -13.78 -4.32 10.90
N SER A 107 -13.88 -4.03 9.61
CA SER A 107 -15.03 -3.33 9.02
C SER A 107 -16.29 -4.19 8.91
N LYS A 108 -16.12 -5.50 8.66
CA LYS A 108 -17.20 -6.42 8.23
C LYS A 108 -17.86 -5.99 6.92
N SER A 109 -17.17 -5.23 6.07
CA SER A 109 -17.73 -4.65 4.85
C SER A 109 -16.71 -4.61 3.71
N GLU A 110 -16.96 -5.38 2.65
CA GLU A 110 -16.16 -5.33 1.42
C GLU A 110 -16.19 -3.94 0.77
N ALA A 111 -17.34 -3.26 0.85
CA ALA A 111 -17.52 -1.90 0.37
C ALA A 111 -16.61 -0.90 1.09
N ASP A 112 -16.48 -1.01 2.41
CA ASP A 112 -15.65 -0.08 3.20
C ASP A 112 -14.16 -0.31 2.94
N VAL A 113 -13.74 -1.58 2.79
CA VAL A 113 -12.37 -1.93 2.42
C VAL A 113 -12.04 -1.42 1.01
N ALA A 114 -12.94 -1.63 0.04
CA ALA A 114 -12.73 -1.17 -1.33
C ALA A 114 -12.68 0.37 -1.42
N LYS A 115 -13.54 1.06 -0.66
CA LYS A 115 -13.51 2.52 -0.57
C LYS A 115 -12.22 3.06 0.06
N LEU A 116 -11.71 2.38 1.10
CA LEU A 116 -10.42 2.73 1.71
C LEU A 116 -9.29 2.63 0.68
N PHE A 117 -9.19 1.52 -0.04
CA PHE A 117 -8.14 1.30 -1.03
C PHE A 117 -8.24 2.25 -2.23
N LEU A 118 -9.46 2.54 -2.69
CA LEU A 118 -9.73 3.61 -3.66
C LEU A 118 -9.26 5.00 -3.16
N SER A 119 -9.46 5.30 -1.88
CA SER A 119 -9.00 6.58 -1.31
C SER A 119 -7.48 6.63 -1.21
N LEU A 120 -6.82 5.50 -0.91
CA LEU A 120 -5.36 5.40 -0.87
C LEU A 120 -4.74 5.57 -2.25
N ARG A 121 -5.27 4.90 -3.28
CA ARG A 121 -4.73 5.01 -4.65
C ARG A 121 -4.85 6.42 -5.23
N GLN A 122 -5.83 7.20 -4.75
CA GLN A 122 -6.05 8.60 -5.13
C GLN A 122 -5.29 9.58 -4.23
N ASN A 123 -4.50 9.10 -3.28
CA ASN A 123 -3.74 9.93 -2.37
C ASN A 123 -2.60 10.67 -3.11
N PRO A 124 -2.31 11.94 -2.78
CA PRO A 124 -1.20 12.66 -3.37
C PRO A 124 0.18 12.11 -2.98
N ASP A 125 0.29 11.34 -1.89
CA ASP A 125 1.52 10.65 -1.50
C ASP A 125 1.74 9.41 -2.40
N PRO A 126 2.81 9.36 -3.22
CA PRO A 126 3.02 8.27 -4.17
C PRO A 126 3.19 6.89 -3.52
N SER A 127 3.73 6.82 -2.29
CA SER A 127 3.89 5.55 -1.58
C SER A 127 2.51 5.00 -1.16
N LEU A 128 1.64 5.87 -0.66
CA LEU A 128 0.26 5.48 -0.33
C LEU A 128 -0.57 5.16 -1.58
N ALA A 129 -0.37 5.92 -2.66
CA ALA A 129 -1.03 5.64 -3.93
C ALA A 129 -0.68 4.23 -4.42
N LYS A 130 0.60 3.89 -4.41
CA LYS A 130 1.09 2.55 -4.77
C LYS A 130 0.55 1.47 -3.83
N LEU A 131 0.58 1.70 -2.52
CA LEU A 131 0.03 0.77 -1.54
C LEU A 131 -1.46 0.50 -1.78
N GLY A 132 -2.24 1.56 -2.05
CA GLY A 132 -3.67 1.45 -2.36
C GLY A 132 -3.94 0.59 -3.60
N LEU A 133 -3.15 0.77 -4.67
CA LEU A 133 -3.23 -0.08 -5.86
C LEU A 133 -2.94 -1.54 -5.54
N GLN A 134 -1.83 -1.81 -4.85
CA GLN A 134 -1.43 -3.17 -4.48
C GLN A 134 -2.52 -3.88 -3.66
N LEU A 135 -3.08 -3.20 -2.64
CA LEU A 135 -4.12 -3.78 -1.80
C LEU A 135 -5.45 -3.95 -2.54
N GLN A 136 -5.79 -3.06 -3.48
CA GLN A 136 -6.96 -3.20 -4.35
C GLN A 136 -6.83 -4.43 -5.27
N GLU A 137 -5.63 -4.68 -5.82
CA GLU A 137 -5.35 -5.89 -6.59
C GLU A 137 -5.52 -7.15 -5.74
N THR A 138 -4.99 -7.17 -4.51
CA THR A 138 -5.19 -8.28 -3.56
C THR A 138 -6.67 -8.53 -3.28
N GLN A 139 -7.47 -7.48 -3.10
CA GLN A 139 -8.92 -7.60 -2.93
C GLN A 139 -9.57 -8.23 -4.15
N PHE A 140 -9.21 -7.80 -5.37
CA PHE A 140 -9.75 -8.36 -6.61
C PHE A 140 -9.38 -9.84 -6.79
N TRP A 141 -8.13 -10.22 -6.48
CA TRP A 141 -7.73 -11.63 -6.44
C TRP A 141 -8.57 -12.44 -5.46
N SER A 142 -8.85 -11.89 -4.28
CA SER A 142 -9.73 -12.54 -3.30
C SER A 142 -11.15 -12.71 -3.83
N TRP A 143 -11.71 -11.70 -4.49
CA TRP A 143 -13.05 -11.77 -5.08
C TRP A 143 -13.14 -12.80 -6.20
N MET A 144 -12.14 -12.86 -7.09
CA MET A 144 -12.07 -13.87 -8.15
C MET A 144 -11.96 -15.29 -7.59
N ASN A 145 -11.14 -15.50 -6.55
CA ASN A 145 -11.00 -16.81 -5.89
C ASN A 145 -12.28 -17.25 -5.15
N LYS A 146 -13.21 -16.32 -4.90
CA LYS A 146 -14.55 -16.59 -4.34
C LYS A 146 -15.63 -16.64 -5.43
N ASP A 147 -15.23 -16.68 -6.71
CA ASP A 147 -16.10 -16.72 -7.88
C ASP A 147 -17.09 -15.54 -7.97
N PHE A 148 -16.72 -14.37 -7.45
CA PHE A 148 -17.54 -13.17 -7.63
C PHE A 148 -17.45 -12.67 -9.08
N HIS A 149 -18.55 -12.75 -9.81
CA HIS A 149 -18.64 -12.17 -11.14
C HIS A 149 -18.82 -10.64 -11.08
N PRO A 150 -18.41 -9.90 -12.13
CA PRO A 150 -18.59 -8.45 -12.20
C PRO A 150 -20.02 -7.96 -11.94
N ASP A 151 -21.03 -8.73 -12.32
CA ASP A 151 -22.46 -8.44 -12.08
C ASP A 151 -22.85 -8.42 -10.59
N SER A 152 -22.07 -9.09 -9.75
CA SER A 152 -22.30 -9.24 -8.30
C SER A 152 -21.62 -8.13 -7.49
N ILE A 153 -20.61 -7.49 -8.06
CA ILE A 153 -19.82 -6.43 -7.40
C ILE A 153 -20.66 -5.22 -7.01
N PRO A 154 -21.63 -4.71 -7.80
CA PRO A 154 -22.44 -3.58 -7.37
C PRO A 154 -23.13 -3.81 -6.03
N LYS A 155 -23.73 -5.00 -5.85
CA LYS A 155 -24.37 -5.40 -4.60
C LYS A 155 -23.34 -5.51 -3.46
N LEU A 156 -22.16 -6.06 -3.74
CA LEU A 156 -21.05 -6.17 -2.79
C LEU A 156 -20.57 -4.78 -2.30
N LEU A 157 -20.56 -3.79 -3.20
CA LEU A 157 -20.23 -2.39 -2.91
C LEU A 157 -21.38 -1.61 -2.26
N GLY A 158 -22.52 -2.26 -1.99
CA GLY A 158 -23.68 -1.67 -1.32
C GLY A 158 -24.66 -0.94 -2.25
N PHE A 159 -24.52 -1.06 -3.57
CA PHE A 159 -25.46 -0.49 -4.53
C PHE A 159 -26.71 -1.37 -4.63
N ARG A 160 -27.83 -0.88 -4.09
CA ARG A 160 -29.13 -1.58 -4.13
C ARG A 160 -29.98 -1.20 -5.34
N ASN A 161 -29.84 0.03 -5.84
CA ASN A 161 -30.70 0.63 -6.85
C ASN A 161 -29.91 1.10 -8.08
N GLY A 162 -28.82 0.39 -8.43
CA GLY A 162 -27.87 0.80 -9.46
C GLY A 162 -26.76 1.70 -8.93
N ILE A 163 -25.77 1.96 -9.79
CA ILE A 163 -24.58 2.77 -9.49
C ILE A 163 -24.89 4.24 -9.83
N PRO A 164 -24.75 5.18 -8.88
CA PRO A 164 -24.92 6.59 -9.18
C PRO A 164 -23.85 7.06 -10.17
N ALA A 165 -24.23 7.89 -11.15
CA ALA A 165 -23.37 8.32 -12.25
C ALA A 165 -22.05 9.01 -11.84
N ASN A 166 -21.96 9.55 -10.62
CA ASN A 166 -20.79 10.24 -10.09
C ASN A 166 -20.20 9.55 -8.84
N ASP A 167 -20.59 8.30 -8.55
CA ASP A 167 -20.04 7.60 -7.40
C ASP A 167 -18.61 7.14 -7.72
N PRO A 168 -17.59 7.54 -6.94
CA PRO A 168 -16.20 7.17 -7.22
C PRO A 168 -15.97 5.65 -7.13
N ARG A 169 -16.86 4.90 -6.47
CA ARG A 169 -16.80 3.44 -6.42
C ARG A 169 -17.21 2.76 -7.73
N ALA A 170 -17.78 3.50 -8.70
CA ALA A 170 -18.00 2.99 -10.06
C ALA A 170 -16.67 2.52 -10.69
N ALA A 171 -15.58 3.26 -10.44
CA ALA A 171 -14.25 2.89 -10.92
C ALA A 171 -13.79 1.51 -10.41
N ILE A 172 -14.19 1.12 -9.19
CA ILE A 172 -13.85 -0.20 -8.63
C ILE A 172 -14.47 -1.32 -9.48
N LEU A 173 -15.73 -1.15 -9.91
CA LEU A 173 -16.39 -2.13 -10.79
C LEU A 173 -15.69 -2.21 -12.14
N GLU A 174 -15.39 -1.06 -12.74
CA GLU A 174 -14.72 -0.99 -14.04
C GLU A 174 -13.37 -1.71 -14.00
N ASP A 175 -12.54 -1.36 -13.01
CA ASP A 175 -11.22 -1.96 -12.83
C ASP A 175 -11.32 -3.47 -12.56
N TYR A 176 -12.24 -3.89 -11.70
CA TYR A 176 -12.47 -5.30 -11.44
C TYR A 176 -12.90 -6.07 -12.70
N THR A 177 -13.80 -5.49 -13.49
CA THR A 177 -14.30 -6.10 -14.73
C THR A 177 -13.16 -6.32 -15.72
N VAL A 178 -12.28 -5.33 -15.89
CA VAL A 178 -11.10 -5.45 -16.77
C VAL A 178 -10.19 -6.58 -16.28
N VAL A 179 -9.83 -6.59 -15.00
CA VAL A 179 -8.95 -7.63 -14.42
C VAL A 179 -9.57 -9.02 -14.53
N TYR A 180 -10.88 -9.13 -14.27
CA TYR A 180 -11.64 -10.37 -14.36
C TYR A 180 -11.62 -10.94 -15.79
N MET A 181 -11.90 -10.09 -16.79
CA MET A 181 -11.90 -10.51 -18.20
C MET A 181 -10.51 -10.91 -18.69
N LEU A 182 -9.46 -10.19 -18.27
CA LEU A 182 -8.08 -10.57 -18.56
C LEU A 182 -7.71 -11.94 -17.96
N ARG A 183 -8.18 -12.22 -16.74
CA ARG A 183 -7.97 -13.52 -16.09
C ARG A 183 -8.68 -14.65 -16.82
N LEU A 184 -9.92 -14.41 -17.28
CA LEU A 184 -10.67 -15.38 -18.07
C LEU A 184 -9.98 -15.66 -19.42
N ALA A 185 -9.56 -14.62 -20.15
CA ALA A 185 -8.85 -14.79 -21.41
C ALA A 185 -7.58 -15.63 -21.24
N LYS A 186 -6.76 -15.32 -20.23
CA LYS A 186 -5.55 -16.09 -19.92
C LYS A 186 -5.86 -17.56 -19.60
N LYS A 187 -6.95 -17.84 -18.88
CA LYS A 187 -7.34 -19.21 -18.56
C LYS A 187 -7.72 -20.01 -19.81
N VAL A 188 -8.44 -19.38 -20.76
CA VAL A 188 -8.78 -19.99 -22.06
C VAL A 188 -7.51 -20.32 -22.85
N ASP A 189 -6.55 -19.40 -22.89
CA ASP A 189 -5.26 -19.62 -23.57
C ASP A 189 -4.46 -20.77 -22.93
N GLU A 190 -4.44 -20.85 -21.60
CA GLU A 190 -3.81 -21.93 -20.82
C GLU A 190 -4.50 -23.29 -21.09
N GLU A 191 -5.82 -23.34 -21.15
CA GLU A 191 -6.57 -24.57 -21.45
C GLU A 191 -6.37 -25.05 -22.89
N ALA A 192 -6.35 -24.13 -23.86
CA ALA A 192 -6.07 -24.43 -25.26
C ALA A 192 -4.66 -25.02 -25.43
N THR A 193 -3.65 -24.39 -24.80
CA THR A 193 -2.27 -24.91 -24.83
C THR A 193 -2.14 -26.28 -24.19
N LEU A 194 -2.84 -26.54 -23.08
CA LEU A 194 -2.86 -27.87 -22.45
C LEU A 194 -3.55 -28.92 -23.33
N ALA A 195 -4.62 -28.56 -24.04
CA ALA A 195 -5.31 -29.46 -24.97
C ALA A 195 -4.42 -29.85 -26.16
N ASP A 196 -3.70 -28.89 -26.74
CA ASP A 196 -2.75 -29.14 -27.83
C ASP A 196 -1.61 -30.07 -27.39
N LEU A 197 -1.03 -29.82 -26.22
CA LEU A 197 0.00 -30.70 -25.64
C LEU A 197 -0.54 -32.12 -25.40
N ALA A 198 -1.77 -32.25 -24.90
CA ALA A 198 -2.40 -33.55 -24.67
C ALA A 198 -2.65 -34.31 -25.99
N MET A 199 -2.96 -33.61 -27.08
CA MET A 199 -3.10 -34.22 -28.40
C MET A 199 -1.77 -34.74 -28.95
N LEU A 200 -0.69 -33.96 -28.83
CA LEU A 200 0.66 -34.37 -29.25
C LEU A 200 1.15 -35.61 -28.50
N MET A 201 0.90 -35.67 -27.19
CA MET A 201 1.31 -36.80 -26.35
C MET A 201 0.55 -38.10 -26.65
N ARG A 202 -0.65 -38.03 -27.26
CA ARG A 202 -1.44 -39.21 -27.64
C ARG A 202 -1.11 -39.75 -29.03
N ALA A 203 -0.40 -38.97 -29.86
CA ALA A 203 -0.03 -39.33 -31.22
C ALA A 203 1.31 -40.08 -31.32
N ASN A 204 2.07 -40.16 -30.20
CA ASN A 204 3.27 -40.96 -30.03
C ASN A 204 2.97 -42.24 -29.23
#